data_AF-A0A2U2BHL4-F1
#
_entry.id   AF-A0A2U2BHL4-F1
#
_cell.length_a   1.000
_cell.length_b   1.000
_cell.length_c   1.000
_cell.angle_alpha   90.00
_cell.angle_beta   90.00
_cell.angle_gamma   90.00
#
_symmetry.space_group_name_H-M   'P 1'
#
loop_
_entity.id
_entity.type
_entity.pdbx_description
1 polymer ?
#
loop_
_entity_poly.entity_id
_entity_poly.type
_entity_poly.pdbx_seq_one_letter_code
_entity_poly.pdbx_strand_id
1 'polypeptide(L)'
;MQESAQLGRIHIQADKVDLLSTHELKASGNVTVTGKESVIHAQEAVIRRRGPVIEVQAQALVQSEPSSRPSSEFNPLSLQDARAAGGEMRLQKEGYAPVRVQGLSTVWWNDSNQTCITVKTSQGRYGDVKKEEAEVCGRE
;
A
#
# COMPACT_ATOMS: atom_id res chain seq x y z
N MET A 1 36.42 -0.32 4.27
CA MET A 1 37.09 0.91 3.79
C MET A 1 36.09 1.56 2.85
N GLN A 2 35.56 2.73 3.18
CA GLN A 2 34.53 3.38 2.35
C GLN A 2 35.20 4.29 1.34
N GLU A 3 34.74 4.24 0.09
CA GLU A 3 35.18 5.07 -1.01
C GLU A 3 34.28 6.31 -1.14
N SER A 4 34.91 7.45 -1.39
CA SER A 4 34.22 8.72 -1.62
C SER A 4 34.46 9.20 -3.05
N ALA A 5 33.39 9.53 -3.75
CA ALA A 5 33.43 10.11 -5.09
C ALA A 5 32.66 11.43 -5.12
N GLN A 6 33.09 12.35 -6.00
CA GLN A 6 32.43 13.63 -6.17
C GLN A 6 32.05 13.82 -7.63
N LEU A 7 30.77 14.09 -7.88
CA LEU A 7 30.25 14.32 -9.23
C LEU A 7 29.66 15.73 -9.30
N GLY A 8 30.53 16.72 -9.51
CA GLY A 8 30.13 18.12 -9.57
C GLY A 8 29.95 18.67 -8.16
N ARG A 9 28.72 19.02 -7.77
CA ARG A 9 28.41 19.57 -6.43
C ARG A 9 27.82 18.55 -5.45
N ILE A 10 27.74 17.27 -5.84
CA ILE A 10 27.26 16.20 -4.98
C ILE A 10 28.43 15.35 -4.49
N HIS A 11 28.36 14.95 -3.22
CA HIS A 11 29.28 14.01 -2.59
C HIS A 11 28.62 12.64 -2.52
N ILE A 12 29.34 11.59 -2.92
CA ILE A 12 28.90 10.21 -2.89
C ILE A 12 29.85 9.44 -1.99
N GLN A 13 29.32 8.69 -1.03
CA GLN A 13 30.07 7.81 -0.15
C GLN A 13 29.49 6.40 -0.24
N ALA A 14 30.32 5.38 -0.40
CA ALA A 14 29.89 3.99 -0.50
C ALA A 14 31.00 3.04 -0.04
N ASP A 15 30.72 1.75 0.13
CA ASP A 15 31.76 0.75 0.39
C ASP A 15 32.61 0.47 -0.86
N LYS A 16 32.01 0.59 -2.05
CA LYS A 16 32.68 0.45 -3.35
C LYS A 16 32.17 1.45 -4.38
N VAL A 17 33.06 2.06 -5.16
CA VAL A 17 32.69 2.94 -6.29
C VAL A 17 33.39 2.50 -7.59
N ASP A 18 32.61 2.05 -8.56
CA ASP A 18 33.06 1.68 -9.90
C ASP A 18 32.73 2.80 -10.91
N LEU A 19 33.76 3.37 -11.52
CA LEU A 19 33.62 4.36 -12.60
C LEU A 19 33.31 3.64 -13.92
N LEU A 20 32.05 3.68 -14.35
CA LEU A 20 31.63 3.04 -15.60
C LEU A 20 31.99 3.90 -16.83
N SER A 21 31.92 5.23 -16.70
CA SER A 21 32.26 6.19 -17.76
C SER A 21 32.54 7.58 -17.18
N THR A 22 33.02 8.52 -18.00
CA THR A 22 33.31 9.92 -17.58
C THR A 22 32.11 10.64 -16.96
N HIS A 23 30.89 10.23 -17.33
CA HIS A 23 29.64 10.81 -16.86
C HIS A 23 28.77 9.82 -16.08
N GLU A 24 29.27 8.62 -15.78
CA GLU A 24 28.50 7.55 -15.13
C GLU A 24 29.35 6.79 -14.12
N LEU A 25 28.84 6.69 -12.89
CA LEU A 25 29.49 5.93 -11.81
C LEU A 25 28.47 5.04 -11.11
N LYS A 26 28.93 3.87 -10.66
CA LYS A 26 28.15 2.93 -9.87
C LYS A 26 28.74 2.88 -8.46
N ALA A 27 27.92 3.14 -7.47
CA ALA A 27 28.25 3.02 -6.05
C ALA A 27 27.49 1.82 -5.46
N SER A 28 28.18 1.00 -4.67
CA SER A 28 27.63 -0.21 -4.06
C SER A 28 28.09 -0.34 -2.61
N GLY A 29 27.16 -0.73 -1.73
CA GLY A 29 27.39 -0.83 -0.28
C GLY A 29 27.24 0.51 0.43
N ASN A 30 26.32 0.61 1.39
CA ASN A 30 26.09 1.78 2.26
C ASN A 30 26.23 3.13 1.54
N VAL A 31 25.53 3.26 0.41
CA VAL A 31 25.64 4.42 -0.45
C VAL A 31 24.91 5.61 0.19
N THR A 32 25.62 6.72 0.35
CA THR A 32 25.08 8.01 0.79
C THR A 32 25.42 9.07 -0.25
N VAL A 33 24.41 9.68 -0.85
CA VAL A 33 24.54 10.77 -1.82
C VAL A 33 24.08 12.05 -1.15
N THR A 34 25.00 12.98 -0.96
CA THR A 34 24.76 14.28 -0.34
C THR A 34 24.81 15.38 -1.39
N GLY A 35 23.68 16.03 -1.61
CA GLY A 35 23.54 17.25 -2.39
C GLY A 35 23.42 18.50 -1.51
N LYS A 36 23.02 19.63 -2.11
CA LYS A 36 22.93 20.93 -1.42
C LYS A 36 21.92 20.93 -0.27
N GLU A 37 20.75 20.34 -0.50
CA GLU A 37 19.63 20.30 0.47
C GLU A 37 18.98 18.90 0.52
N SER A 38 19.66 17.88 -0.03
CA SER A 38 19.11 16.55 -0.17
C SER A 38 20.16 15.51 0.16
N VAL A 39 19.78 14.50 0.95
CA VAL A 39 20.62 13.34 1.27
C VAL A 39 19.85 12.09 0.91
N ILE A 40 20.48 11.18 0.16
CA ILE A 40 19.89 9.93 -0.31
C ILE A 40 20.72 8.79 0.26
N HIS A 41 20.09 7.82 0.93
CA HIS A 41 20.74 6.60 1.40
C HIS A 41 20.22 5.40 0.58
N ALA A 42 21.13 4.54 0.12
CA ALA A 42 20.81 3.39 -0.72
C ALA A 42 21.84 2.25 -0.55
N GLN A 43 21.51 1.03 -1.02
CA GLN A 43 22.46 -0.08 -1.02
C GLN A 43 23.26 -0.13 -2.32
N GLU A 44 22.67 0.28 -3.44
CA GLU A 44 23.35 0.48 -4.72
C GLU A 44 22.78 1.71 -5.42
N ALA A 45 23.63 2.49 -6.07
CA ALA A 45 23.19 3.61 -6.88
C ALA A 45 24.03 3.81 -8.13
N VAL A 46 23.37 4.08 -9.25
CA VAL A 46 24.02 4.49 -10.50
C VAL A 46 23.77 5.98 -10.68
N ILE A 47 24.83 6.76 -10.72
CA ILE A 47 24.78 8.21 -10.84
C ILE A 47 25.25 8.59 -12.25
N ARG A 48 24.40 9.32 -12.97
CA ARG A 48 24.63 9.75 -14.36
C ARG A 48 24.56 11.26 -14.47
N ARG A 49 25.53 11.87 -15.16
CA ARG A 49 25.49 13.30 -15.51
C ARG A 49 24.95 13.47 -16.92
N ARG A 50 23.76 14.06 -17.05
CA ARG A 50 23.19 14.49 -18.33
C ARG A 50 23.15 16.01 -18.41
N GLY A 51 24.24 16.60 -18.91
CA GLY A 51 24.37 18.05 -19.02
C GLY A 51 24.30 18.75 -17.64
N PRO A 52 23.34 19.67 -17.41
CA PRO A 52 23.20 20.36 -16.12
C PRO A 52 22.50 19.53 -15.04
N VAL A 53 21.87 18.41 -15.41
CA VAL A 53 21.10 17.54 -14.49
C VAL A 53 21.93 16.34 -14.09
N ILE A 54 21.88 15.99 -12.81
CA ILE A 54 22.46 14.76 -12.27
C ILE A 54 21.32 13.81 -11.95
N GLU A 55 21.24 12.71 -12.71
CA GLU A 55 20.29 11.64 -12.49
C GLU A 55 20.89 10.64 -11.51
N VAL A 56 20.20 10.41 -10.39
CA VAL A 56 20.58 9.40 -9.40
C VAL A 56 19.59 8.24 -9.50
N GLN A 57 20.00 7.17 -10.17
CA GLN A 57 19.28 5.90 -10.18
C GLN A 57 19.74 5.07 -8.98
N ALA A 58 19.29 5.47 -7.79
CA ALA A 58 19.45 4.65 -6.62
C ALA A 58 18.48 3.46 -6.71
N GLN A 59 19.02 2.25 -6.70
CA GLN A 59 18.27 1.13 -6.17
C GLN A 59 18.23 1.39 -4.67
N ALA A 60 17.25 2.16 -4.22
CA ALA A 60 16.93 2.10 -2.81
C ALA A 60 16.77 0.61 -2.47
N LEU A 61 17.11 0.22 -1.25
CA LEU A 61 16.36 -0.86 -0.63
C LEU A 61 14.93 -0.33 -0.42
N VAL A 62 14.25 0.01 -1.51
CA VAL A 62 12.86 -0.35 -1.63
C VAL A 62 12.91 -1.85 -1.52
N GLN A 63 12.64 -2.34 -0.30
CA GLN A 63 11.71 -3.44 -0.23
C GLN A 63 10.65 -3.07 -1.25
N SER A 64 10.58 -3.86 -2.32
CA SER A 64 9.50 -3.81 -3.27
C SER A 64 8.23 -4.14 -2.48
N GLU A 65 7.78 -3.20 -1.66
CA GLU A 65 6.43 -3.12 -1.21
C GLU A 65 5.70 -2.69 -2.47
N PRO A 66 4.87 -3.56 -3.08
CA PRO A 66 3.87 -3.03 -3.98
C PRO A 66 3.16 -1.92 -3.20
N SER A 67 3.12 -0.71 -3.76
CA SER A 67 2.29 0.40 -3.24
C SER A 67 0.79 0.10 -3.31
N SER A 68 0.40 -1.17 -3.47
CA SER A 68 -0.75 -1.72 -2.80
C SER A 68 -0.36 -1.97 -1.34
N ARG A 69 -0.51 -0.96 -0.47
CA ARG A 69 -1.10 -1.34 0.83
C ARG A 69 -2.26 -2.26 0.45
N PRO A 70 -2.43 -3.47 1.00
CA PRO A 70 -3.80 -3.88 1.16
C PRO A 70 -4.38 -2.70 1.98
N SER A 71 -5.15 -1.82 1.33
CA SER A 71 -6.44 -1.50 1.92
C SER A 71 -6.89 -2.87 2.33
N SER A 72 -6.83 -3.16 3.63
CA SER A 72 -7.33 -4.41 4.15
C SER A 72 -8.79 -4.31 3.78
N GLU A 73 -9.10 -4.76 2.55
CA GLU A 73 -10.39 -4.57 1.92
C GLU A 73 -11.24 -5.39 2.84
N PHE A 74 -12.00 -4.68 3.67
CA PHE A 74 -12.68 -5.32 4.75
C PHE A 74 -13.57 -6.38 4.11
N ASN A 75 -13.26 -7.64 4.38
CA ASN A 75 -14.00 -8.75 3.80
C ASN A 75 -15.22 -8.99 4.69
N PRO A 76 -16.45 -8.64 4.26
CA PRO A 76 -17.63 -8.82 5.09
C PRO A 76 -17.90 -10.29 5.43
N LEU A 77 -17.47 -11.24 4.58
CA LEU A 77 -17.63 -12.67 4.87
C LEU A 77 -16.81 -13.11 6.09
N SER A 78 -15.77 -12.36 6.49
CA SER A 78 -15.01 -12.62 7.71
C SER A 78 -15.82 -12.42 9.00
N LEU A 79 -17.00 -11.82 8.91
CA LEU A 79 -17.92 -11.65 10.04
C LEU A 79 -18.78 -12.89 10.30
N GLN A 80 -18.63 -13.98 9.56
CA GLN A 80 -19.33 -15.22 9.88
C GLN A 80 -18.97 -15.69 11.30
N ASP A 81 -19.97 -16.13 12.07
CA ASP A 81 -19.93 -16.44 13.50
C ASP A 81 -19.66 -15.25 14.44
N ALA A 82 -19.36 -14.05 13.92
CA ALA A 82 -19.17 -12.87 14.75
C ALA A 82 -20.44 -12.56 15.56
N ARG A 83 -20.25 -12.06 16.78
CA ARG A 83 -21.37 -11.54 17.59
C ARG A 83 -22.07 -10.42 16.83
N ALA A 84 -23.40 -10.48 16.76
CA ALA A 84 -24.18 -9.57 15.93
C ALA A 84 -23.85 -8.09 16.20
N ALA A 85 -23.91 -7.67 17.47
CA ALA A 85 -23.58 -6.30 17.86
C ALA A 85 -22.16 -5.84 17.44
N GLY A 86 -21.17 -6.74 17.53
CA GLY A 86 -19.80 -6.44 17.10
C GLY A 86 -19.65 -6.39 15.58
N GLY A 87 -20.37 -7.27 14.88
CA GLY A 87 -20.43 -7.29 13.42
C GLY A 87 -21.07 -6.03 12.86
N GLU A 88 -22.17 -5.57 13.44
CA GLU A 88 -22.90 -4.37 12.99
C GLU A 88 -22.05 -3.11 13.16
N MET A 89 -21.39 -2.96 14.30
CA MET A 89 -20.44 -1.85 14.50
C MET A 89 -19.29 -1.89 13.50
N ARG A 90 -18.75 -3.07 13.19
CA ARG A 90 -17.67 -3.19 12.20
C ARG A 90 -18.21 -2.82 10.80
N LEU A 91 -19.36 -3.34 10.40
CA LEU A 91 -19.99 -3.00 9.11
C LEU A 91 -20.17 -1.49 8.95
N GLN A 92 -20.74 -0.82 9.96
CA GLN A 92 -20.93 0.63 9.95
C GLN A 92 -19.61 1.39 9.88
N LYS A 93 -18.58 0.95 10.64
CA LYS A 93 -17.24 1.55 10.62
C LYS A 93 -16.60 1.47 9.23
N GLU A 94 -16.86 0.38 8.52
CA GLU A 94 -16.35 0.12 7.17
C GLU A 94 -17.24 0.73 6.08
N GLY A 95 -18.28 1.49 6.45
CA GLY A 95 -19.14 2.24 5.53
C GLY A 95 -20.36 1.49 5.00
N TYR A 96 -20.68 0.32 5.56
CA TYR A 96 -21.91 -0.39 5.22
C TYR A 96 -23.11 0.23 5.94
N ALA A 97 -24.16 0.50 5.18
CA ALA A 97 -25.46 0.96 5.66
C ALA A 97 -26.52 -0.12 5.49
N PRO A 98 -27.40 -0.35 6.48
CA PRO A 98 -28.50 -1.30 6.33
C PRO A 98 -29.55 -0.70 5.38
N VAL A 99 -29.88 -1.42 4.31
CA VAL A 99 -30.87 -0.98 3.30
C VAL A 99 -32.20 -1.69 3.42
N ARG A 100 -32.22 -2.92 3.97
CA ARG A 100 -33.43 -3.71 4.14
C ARG A 100 -33.28 -4.71 5.27
N VAL A 101 -34.28 -4.82 6.14
CA VAL A 101 -34.35 -5.83 7.20
C VAL A 101 -35.54 -6.75 6.95
N GLN A 102 -35.31 -8.06 6.97
CA GLN A 102 -36.33 -9.09 6.75
C GLN A 102 -36.18 -10.19 7.80
N GLY A 103 -36.93 -10.07 8.89
CA GLY A 103 -36.87 -11.00 10.02
C GLY A 103 -35.47 -11.06 10.62
N LEU A 104 -34.81 -12.22 10.50
CA LEU A 104 -33.45 -12.43 11.00
C LEU A 104 -32.35 -12.05 9.99
N SER A 105 -32.71 -11.64 8.77
CA SER A 105 -31.76 -11.26 7.73
C SER A 105 -31.73 -9.74 7.54
N THR A 106 -30.55 -9.16 7.43
CA THR A 106 -30.33 -7.74 7.12
C THR A 106 -29.45 -7.60 5.89
N VAL A 107 -29.92 -6.80 4.93
CA VAL A 107 -29.19 -6.44 3.71
C VAL A 107 -28.43 -5.16 3.97
N TRP A 108 -27.14 -5.15 3.64
CA TRP A 108 -26.24 -4.02 3.82
C TRP A 108 -25.61 -3.62 2.49
N TRP A 109 -25.52 -2.31 2.27
CA TRP A 109 -24.90 -1.70 1.10
C TRP A 109 -23.72 -0.85 1.52
N ASN A 110 -22.61 -0.96 0.79
CA ASN A 110 -21.49 -0.05 0.92
C ASN A 110 -21.33 0.74 -0.38
N ASP A 111 -21.48 2.06 -0.27
CA ASP A 111 -21.44 2.96 -1.41
C ASP A 111 -20.01 3.17 -1.95
N SER A 112 -19.01 3.10 -1.07
CA SER A 112 -17.61 3.38 -1.42
C SER A 112 -17.00 2.31 -2.32
N ASN A 113 -17.42 1.05 -2.17
CA ASN A 113 -16.93 -0.09 -2.93
C ASN A 113 -18.04 -0.85 -3.68
N GLN A 114 -19.25 -0.26 -3.75
CA GLN A 114 -20.43 -0.82 -4.42
C GLN A 114 -20.73 -2.27 -4.04
N THR A 115 -20.49 -2.65 -2.77
CA THR A 115 -20.66 -4.03 -2.31
C THR A 115 -21.99 -4.21 -1.60
N CYS A 116 -22.79 -5.18 -2.08
CA CYS A 116 -24.03 -5.64 -1.43
C CYS A 116 -23.78 -6.94 -0.65
N ILE A 117 -24.25 -7.00 0.60
CA ILE A 117 -24.23 -8.23 1.40
C ILE A 117 -25.56 -8.48 2.09
N THR A 118 -25.87 -9.74 2.33
CA THR A 118 -26.94 -10.17 3.24
C THR A 118 -26.35 -10.91 4.43
N VAL A 119 -26.78 -10.51 5.61
CA VAL A 119 -26.36 -11.08 6.89
C VAL A 119 -27.56 -11.69 7.58
N LYS A 120 -27.52 -12.99 7.84
CA LYS A 120 -28.53 -13.69 8.64
C LYS A 120 -28.02 -13.87 10.06
N THR A 121 -28.74 -13.31 11.02
CA THR A 121 -28.44 -13.45 12.45
C THR A 121 -29.16 -14.66 13.03
N SER A 122 -28.43 -15.56 13.68
CA SER A 122 -28.96 -16.72 14.38
C SER A 122 -28.29 -16.81 15.74
N GLN A 123 -29.07 -17.01 16.81
CA GLN A 123 -28.56 -17.12 18.19
C GLN A 123 -27.64 -15.93 18.61
N GLY A 124 -27.94 -14.72 18.15
CA GLY A 124 -27.15 -13.52 18.47
C GLY A 124 -25.81 -13.41 17.74
N ARG A 125 -25.57 -14.24 16.72
CA ARG A 125 -24.38 -14.24 15.87
C ARG A 125 -24.75 -14.20 14.41
N TYR A 126 -23.82 -13.82 13.55
CA TYR A 126 -24.00 -13.92 12.11
C TYR A 126 -23.86 -15.38 11.69
N GLY A 127 -24.99 -16.06 11.49
CA GLY A 127 -25.01 -17.45 11.05
C GLY A 127 -24.66 -17.59 9.57
N ASP A 128 -25.01 -16.59 8.76
CA ASP A 128 -24.72 -16.57 7.33
C ASP A 128 -24.37 -15.15 6.89
N VAL A 129 -23.28 -14.99 6.14
CA VAL A 129 -22.88 -13.72 5.53
C VAL A 129 -22.53 -13.99 4.08
N LYS A 130 -23.31 -13.44 3.17
CA LYS A 130 -23.16 -13.65 1.73
C LYS A 130 -23.10 -12.34 0.98
N LYS A 131 -22.24 -12.30 -0.05
CA LYS A 131 -22.24 -11.22 -1.05
C LYS A 131 -23.40 -11.46 -2.02
N GLU A 132 -24.09 -10.39 -2.35
CA GLU A 132 -25.21 -10.39 -3.29
C GLU A 132 -24.89 -9.44 -4.44
N GLU A 133 -25.66 -9.54 -5.52
CA GLU A 133 -25.60 -8.55 -6.60
C GLU A 133 -26.15 -7.20 -6.12
N ALA A 134 -25.69 -6.12 -6.75
CA ALA A 134 -26.11 -4.75 -6.40
C ALA A 134 -27.65 -4.57 -6.49
N GLU A 135 -28.30 -5.29 -7.41
CA GLU A 135 -29.75 -5.28 -7.62
C GLU A 135 -30.52 -5.71 -6.35
N VAL A 136 -29.98 -6.64 -5.56
CA VAL A 136 -30.59 -7.08 -4.30
C VAL A 136 -30.67 -5.93 -3.29
N CYS A 137 -29.66 -5.06 -3.30
CA CYS A 137 -29.60 -3.83 -2.52
C CYS A 137 -30.39 -2.66 -3.16
N GLY A 138 -31.02 -2.87 -4.31
CA GLY A 138 -31.77 -1.85 -5.05
C GLY A 138 -30.88 -0.85 -5.78
N ARG A 139 -29.71 -1.30 -6.26
CA ARG A 139 -28.74 -0.50 -7.02
C ARG A 139 -28.52 -1.14 -8.38
N GLU A 140 -28.45 -0.31 -9.42
CA GLU A 140 -28.36 -0.69 -10.85
C GLU A 140 -27.05 -0.17 -11.45
#